data_AF-A0A8H8UGM5-F1
#
_entry.id   AF-A0A8H8UGM5-F1
#
_cell.length_a   1.000
_cell.length_b   1.000
_cell.length_c   1.000
_cell.angle_alpha   90.00
_cell.angle_beta   90.00
_cell.angle_gamma   90.00
#
_symmetry.space_group_name_H-M   'P 1'
#
loop_
_entity.id
_entity.type
_entity.pdbx_description
1 polymer ?
#
loop_
_entity_poly.entity_id
_entity_poly.type
_entity_poly.pdbx_seq_one_letter_code
_entity_poly.pdbx_strand_id
1 'polypeptide(L)'
;MSKLSPALKALISAPHARPNTLPAPPKVRAVYERLRQEAAAKNVGVPAWLTLSTATTMTMNCPDGLTELYNLATASSSTEESVIAAELMREVGLKCIGFNGVPRTINCLGAFRASLPSEIVSLLSTKPTRQTSPTNITATLTRGASLWHSIYSPFATKLFTKLASSHPDLPTFIVDHEYGALFADPDVQYVPARAKVGRVLTSIVAVAGLRAQTGVGPQVTSHVYGLRKAYQDGSAKARGEVEVQGGEWLASDEGNIWLLR
;
A
#
# COMPACT_ATOMS: atom_id res chain seq x y z
N MET A 1 21.31 -1.29 30.13
CA MET A 1 20.01 -0.63 29.86
C MET A 1 19.49 -0.04 31.15
N SER A 2 19.29 1.29 31.21
CA SER A 2 18.67 1.94 32.37
C SER A 2 17.21 1.50 32.49
N LYS A 3 16.77 1.08 33.68
CA LYS A 3 15.36 0.70 33.91
C LYS A 3 14.49 1.96 33.85
N LEU A 4 13.43 1.95 33.05
CA LEU A 4 12.42 3.01 33.05
C LEU A 4 11.75 3.07 34.43
N SER A 5 11.51 4.29 34.93
CA SER A 5 10.77 4.48 36.18
C SER A 5 9.32 3.98 36.05
N PRO A 6 8.68 3.59 37.16
CA PRO A 6 7.26 3.18 37.13
C PRO A 6 6.34 4.25 36.55
N ALA A 7 6.57 5.52 36.89
CA ALA A 7 5.78 6.65 36.37
C ALA A 7 5.89 6.78 34.85
N LEU A 8 7.10 6.63 34.29
CA LEU A 8 7.30 6.68 32.84
C LEU A 8 6.62 5.51 32.13
N LYS A 9 6.69 4.29 32.69
CA LYS A 9 5.96 3.13 32.14
C LYS A 9 4.45 3.36 32.15
N ALA A 10 3.92 3.93 33.23
CA ALA A 10 2.50 4.23 33.34
C ALA A 10 2.04 5.24 32.26
N LEU A 11 2.85 6.25 31.95
CA LEU A 11 2.54 7.22 30.90
C LEU A 11 2.61 6.61 29.50
N ILE A 12 3.64 5.80 29.21
CA ILE A 12 3.76 5.10 27.91
C ILE A 12 2.56 4.17 27.68
N SER A 13 2.11 3.47 28.72
CA SER A 13 0.99 2.54 28.66
C SER A 13 -0.37 3.19 28.98
N ALA A 14 -0.45 4.52 29.04
CA ALA A 14 -1.66 5.20 29.47
C ALA A 14 -2.83 4.91 28.52
N PRO A 15 -4.01 4.47 29.01
CA PRO A 15 -5.13 4.07 28.14
C PRO A 15 -5.60 5.17 27.18
N HIS A 16 -5.60 6.43 27.62
CA HIS A 16 -6.01 7.57 26.79
C HIS A 16 -5.03 7.87 25.65
N ALA A 17 -3.77 7.44 25.75
CA ALA A 17 -2.77 7.55 24.69
C ALA A 17 -2.93 6.47 23.61
N ARG A 18 -3.78 5.45 23.86
CA ARG A 18 -4.05 4.33 22.94
C ARG A 18 -2.75 3.69 22.41
N PRO A 19 -1.89 3.15 23.28
CA PRO A 19 -0.53 2.74 22.91
C PRO A 19 -0.47 1.45 22.08
N ASN A 20 -1.57 0.70 22.01
CA ASN A 20 -1.64 -0.60 21.35
C ASN A 20 -2.25 -0.51 19.95
N THR A 21 -2.10 -1.59 19.18
CA THR A 21 -2.86 -1.81 17.95
C THR A 21 -4.37 -1.84 18.22
N LEU A 22 -5.17 -1.56 17.18
CA LEU A 22 -6.61 -1.68 17.27
C LEU A 22 -7.03 -3.14 17.09
N PRO A 23 -7.94 -3.66 17.93
CA PRO A 23 -8.48 -5.00 17.72
C PRO A 23 -9.34 -5.04 16.46
N ALA A 24 -9.39 -6.21 15.81
CA ALA A 24 -10.34 -6.46 14.75
C ALA A 24 -11.78 -6.28 15.25
N PRO A 25 -12.62 -5.47 14.59
CA PRO A 25 -14.04 -5.42 14.92
C PRO A 25 -14.69 -6.81 14.75
N PRO A 26 -15.67 -7.20 15.59
CA PRO A 26 -16.29 -8.52 15.50
C PRO A 26 -16.91 -8.87 14.14
N LYS A 27 -17.25 -7.84 13.35
CA LYS A 27 -17.86 -7.99 12.01
C LYS A 27 -16.86 -7.76 10.87
N VAL A 28 -15.56 -7.68 11.13
CA VAL A 28 -14.56 -7.35 10.10
C VAL A 28 -14.59 -8.33 8.93
N ARG A 29 -14.74 -9.64 9.20
CA ARG A 29 -14.86 -10.67 8.18
C ARG A 29 -16.08 -10.44 7.28
N ALA A 30 -17.21 -10.06 7.85
CA ALA A 30 -18.43 -9.76 7.08
C ALA A 30 -18.29 -8.50 6.20
N VAL A 31 -17.49 -7.52 6.64
CA VAL A 31 -17.15 -6.35 5.82
C VAL A 31 -16.31 -6.75 4.61
N TYR A 32 -15.25 -7.53 4.83
CA TYR A 32 -14.41 -8.00 3.71
C TYR A 32 -15.17 -8.93 2.77
N GLU A 33 -16.03 -9.81 3.28
CA GLU A 33 -16.83 -10.70 2.44
C GLU A 33 -17.82 -9.92 1.56
N ARG A 34 -18.47 -8.90 2.12
CA ARG A 34 -19.31 -7.98 1.32
C ARG A 34 -18.49 -7.29 0.24
N LEU A 35 -17.32 -6.75 0.58
CA LEU A 35 -16.44 -6.08 -0.38
C LEU A 35 -16.00 -7.05 -1.50
N ARG A 36 -15.65 -8.29 -1.16
CA ARG A 36 -15.29 -9.35 -2.12
C ARG A 36 -16.44 -9.64 -3.08
N GLN A 37 -17.66 -9.79 -2.56
CA GLN A 37 -18.86 -10.02 -3.38
C GLN A 37 -19.18 -8.83 -4.29
N GLU A 38 -19.08 -7.62 -3.77
CA GLU A 38 -19.28 -6.40 -4.57
C GLU A 38 -18.21 -6.25 -5.66
N ALA A 39 -16.95 -6.53 -5.34
CA ALA A 39 -15.85 -6.53 -6.29
C ALA A 39 -16.10 -7.53 -7.42
N ALA A 40 -16.50 -8.77 -7.09
CA ALA A 40 -16.85 -9.78 -8.07
C ALA A 40 -18.00 -9.33 -8.99
N ALA A 41 -19.08 -8.75 -8.43
CA ALA A 41 -20.20 -8.22 -9.20
C ALA A 41 -19.83 -7.08 -10.17
N LYS A 42 -18.71 -6.38 -9.89
CA LYS A 42 -18.17 -5.28 -10.71
C LYS A 42 -16.98 -5.72 -11.57
N ASN A 43 -16.70 -7.02 -11.63
CA ASN A 43 -15.55 -7.59 -12.34
C ASN A 43 -14.19 -7.01 -11.86
N VAL A 44 -14.07 -6.71 -10.56
CA VAL A 44 -12.84 -6.27 -9.91
C VAL A 44 -12.12 -7.49 -9.34
N GLY A 45 -10.91 -7.76 -9.83
CA GLY A 45 -10.14 -8.95 -9.47
C GLY A 45 -9.55 -8.92 -8.06
N VAL A 46 -9.07 -10.09 -7.62
CA VAL A 46 -8.47 -10.28 -6.28
C VAL A 46 -7.35 -9.27 -5.96
N PRO A 47 -6.38 -9.00 -6.86
CA PRO A 47 -5.31 -8.07 -6.55
C PRO A 47 -5.80 -6.66 -6.16
N ALA A 48 -6.89 -6.18 -6.78
CA ALA A 48 -7.40 -4.84 -6.56
C ALA A 48 -8.12 -4.69 -5.21
N TRP A 49 -9.10 -5.55 -4.93
CA TRP A 49 -9.86 -5.43 -3.67
C TRP A 49 -9.03 -5.87 -2.46
N LEU A 50 -8.09 -6.81 -2.63
CA LEU A 50 -7.15 -7.20 -1.57
C LEU A 50 -6.18 -6.06 -1.26
N THR A 51 -5.69 -5.34 -2.28
CA THR A 51 -4.86 -4.13 -2.10
C THR A 51 -5.60 -3.06 -1.32
N LEU A 52 -6.83 -2.72 -1.74
CA LEU A 52 -7.69 -1.74 -1.07
C LEU A 52 -7.90 -2.09 0.40
N SER A 53 -8.28 -3.34 0.68
CA SER A 53 -8.56 -3.83 2.03
C SER A 53 -7.31 -3.83 2.90
N THR A 54 -6.17 -4.25 2.35
CA THR A 54 -4.90 -4.30 3.08
C THR A 54 -4.45 -2.89 3.46
N ALA A 55 -4.41 -1.95 2.50
CA ALA A 55 -3.96 -0.59 2.76
C ALA A 55 -4.83 0.14 3.80
N THR A 56 -6.15 -0.07 3.75
CA THR A 56 -7.10 0.44 4.73
C THR A 56 -6.80 -0.14 6.12
N THR A 57 -6.67 -1.46 6.22
CA THR A 57 -6.47 -2.18 7.50
C THR A 57 -5.12 -1.87 8.14
N MET A 58 -4.07 -1.78 7.31
CA MET A 58 -2.73 -1.31 7.71
C MET A 58 -2.81 0.08 8.36
N THR A 59 -3.54 1.00 7.73
CA THR A 59 -3.68 2.39 8.20
C THR A 59 -4.46 2.49 9.50
N MET A 60 -5.50 1.65 9.66
CA MET A 60 -6.22 1.50 10.92
C MET A 60 -5.37 0.85 12.03
N ASN A 61 -4.15 0.36 11.74
CA ASN A 61 -3.27 -0.33 12.70
C ASN A 61 -3.97 -1.53 13.36
N CYS A 62 -4.60 -2.37 12.53
CA CYS A 62 -5.44 -3.50 12.94
C CYS A 62 -4.88 -4.85 12.41
N PRO A 63 -3.88 -5.47 13.08
CA PRO A 63 -3.22 -6.66 12.57
C PRO A 63 -4.13 -7.89 12.45
N ASP A 64 -5.00 -8.15 13.44
CA ASP A 64 -5.94 -9.28 13.40
C ASP A 64 -6.89 -9.17 12.20
N GLY A 65 -7.20 -7.94 11.78
CA GLY A 65 -7.97 -7.68 10.57
C GLY A 65 -7.22 -8.10 9.30
N LEU A 66 -5.89 -8.07 9.27
CA LEU A 66 -5.09 -8.57 8.14
C LEU A 66 -5.11 -10.10 8.10
N THR A 67 -5.05 -10.76 9.25
CA THR A 67 -5.17 -12.23 9.35
C THR A 67 -6.53 -12.70 8.81
N GLU A 68 -7.63 -12.08 9.24
CA GLU A 68 -8.96 -12.40 8.73
C GLU A 68 -9.10 -12.13 7.23
N LEU A 69 -8.52 -11.02 6.75
CA LEU A 69 -8.51 -10.67 5.33
C LEU A 69 -7.79 -11.72 4.49
N TYR A 70 -6.61 -12.16 4.94
CA TYR A 70 -5.84 -13.21 4.28
C TYR A 70 -6.62 -14.52 4.23
N ASN A 71 -7.10 -14.98 5.39
CA ASN A 71 -7.88 -16.21 5.50
C ASN A 71 -9.12 -16.20 4.59
N LEU A 72 -9.76 -15.04 4.42
CA LEU A 72 -10.88 -14.90 3.49
C LEU A 72 -10.43 -14.96 2.03
N ALA A 73 -9.37 -14.22 1.68
CA ALA A 73 -8.85 -14.16 0.31
C ALA A 73 -8.30 -15.50 -0.19
N THR A 74 -7.84 -16.36 0.71
CA THR A 74 -7.18 -17.64 0.37
C THR A 74 -7.97 -18.89 0.76
N ALA A 75 -9.21 -18.76 1.23
CA ALA A 75 -10.01 -19.87 1.76
C ALA A 75 -10.19 -21.06 0.80
N SER A 76 -10.10 -20.82 -0.51
CA SER A 76 -10.22 -21.85 -1.55
C SER A 76 -9.08 -21.77 -2.57
N SER A 77 -7.95 -21.20 -2.17
CA SER A 77 -6.77 -21.01 -3.00
C SER A 77 -5.78 -22.15 -2.83
N SER A 78 -5.02 -22.43 -3.88
CA SER A 78 -3.82 -23.25 -3.80
C SER A 78 -2.75 -22.61 -2.90
N THR A 79 -1.74 -23.38 -2.50
CA THR A 79 -0.59 -22.86 -1.75
C THR A 79 0.12 -21.74 -2.50
N GLU A 80 0.28 -21.87 -3.82
CA GLU A 80 0.93 -20.85 -4.66
C GLU A 80 0.16 -19.53 -4.66
N GLU A 81 -1.15 -19.59 -4.90
CA GLU A 81 -2.02 -18.40 -4.84
C GLU A 81 -2.03 -17.77 -3.44
N SER A 82 -1.97 -18.60 -2.39
CA SER A 82 -1.90 -18.16 -1.01
C SER A 82 -0.58 -17.46 -0.68
N VAL A 83 0.54 -17.89 -1.28
CA VAL A 83 1.84 -17.20 -1.19
C VAL A 83 1.79 -15.87 -1.94
N ILE A 84 1.22 -15.85 -3.15
CA ILE A 84 1.07 -14.62 -3.95
C ILE A 84 0.22 -13.57 -3.20
N ALA A 85 -0.88 -13.99 -2.57
CA ALA A 85 -1.72 -13.12 -1.75
C ALA A 85 -0.94 -12.54 -0.56
N ALA A 86 -0.19 -13.38 0.16
CA ALA A 86 0.64 -12.93 1.29
C ALA A 86 1.73 -11.95 0.85
N GLU A 87 2.41 -12.20 -0.28
CA GLU A 87 3.40 -11.28 -0.85
C GLU A 87 2.78 -9.95 -1.27
N LEU A 88 1.58 -9.98 -1.87
CA LEU A 88 0.85 -8.76 -2.23
C LEU A 88 0.52 -7.94 -0.99
N MET A 89 -0.04 -8.58 0.04
CA MET A 89 -0.37 -7.89 1.30
C MET A 89 0.87 -7.30 1.97
N ARG A 90 2.01 -8.02 1.94
CA ARG A 90 3.29 -7.53 2.47
C ARG A 90 3.83 -6.33 1.70
N GLU A 91 3.81 -6.37 0.38
CA GLU A 91 4.29 -5.28 -0.47
C GLU A 91 3.38 -4.04 -0.36
N VAL A 92 2.06 -4.23 -0.32
CA VAL A 92 1.09 -3.16 -0.03
C VAL A 92 1.35 -2.56 1.35
N GLY A 93 1.57 -3.39 2.36
CA GLY A 93 1.86 -2.93 3.72
C GLY A 93 3.18 -2.16 3.82
N LEU A 94 4.19 -2.53 3.03
CA LEU A 94 5.43 -1.76 2.92
C LEU A 94 5.14 -0.39 2.30
N LYS A 95 4.44 -0.32 1.15
CA LYS A 95 4.11 0.95 0.48
C LYS A 95 3.23 1.86 1.37
N CYS A 96 2.49 1.31 2.32
CA CYS A 96 1.73 2.12 3.28
C CYS A 96 2.60 3.05 4.14
N ILE A 97 3.93 2.85 4.23
CA ILE A 97 4.85 3.73 4.97
C ILE A 97 4.67 5.20 4.56
N GLY A 98 4.56 5.47 3.26
CA GLY A 98 4.43 6.84 2.74
C GLY A 98 3.09 7.51 3.06
N PHE A 99 2.14 6.78 3.65
CA PHE A 99 0.83 7.32 4.02
C PHE A 99 0.63 7.27 5.55
N ASN A 100 0.81 6.11 6.18
CA ASN A 100 0.48 5.91 7.60
C ASN A 100 1.70 5.85 8.55
N GLY A 101 2.92 5.89 8.00
CA GLY A 101 4.17 5.93 8.74
C GLY A 101 4.72 4.56 9.17
N VAL A 102 6.04 4.51 9.36
CA VAL A 102 6.80 3.29 9.69
C VAL A 102 6.27 2.50 10.90
N PRO A 103 5.86 3.13 12.04
CA PRO A 103 5.45 2.35 13.22
C PRO A 103 4.24 1.44 12.99
N ARG A 104 3.22 1.90 12.25
CA ARG A 104 2.05 1.08 11.92
C ARG A 104 2.42 -0.05 10.97
N THR A 105 3.27 0.23 9.99
CA THR A 105 3.80 -0.81 9.10
C THR A 105 4.58 -1.88 9.87
N ILE A 106 5.42 -1.51 10.83
CA ILE A 106 6.16 -2.47 11.68
C ILE A 106 5.18 -3.37 12.43
N ASN A 107 4.22 -2.78 13.16
CA ASN A 107 3.25 -3.52 13.94
C ASN A 107 2.47 -4.52 13.08
N CYS A 108 1.89 -4.03 11.98
CA CYS A 108 1.02 -4.82 11.13
C CYS A 108 1.79 -5.90 10.37
N LEU A 109 2.93 -5.60 9.75
CA LEU A 109 3.68 -6.63 8.99
C LEU A 109 4.28 -7.70 9.90
N GLY A 110 4.75 -7.31 11.10
CA GLY A 110 5.29 -8.25 12.08
C GLY A 110 4.22 -9.24 12.56
N ALA A 111 3.07 -8.73 13.01
CA ALA A 111 1.96 -9.55 13.46
C ALA A 111 1.32 -10.36 12.31
N PHE A 112 1.18 -9.76 11.11
CA PHE A 112 0.67 -10.48 9.94
C PHE A 112 1.55 -11.69 9.62
N ARG A 113 2.87 -11.51 9.50
CA ARG A 113 3.79 -12.63 9.25
C ARG A 113 3.69 -13.71 10.33
N ALA A 114 3.54 -13.34 11.59
CA ALA A 114 3.41 -14.28 12.70
C ALA A 114 2.09 -15.07 12.66
N SER A 115 1.05 -14.53 12.03
CA SER A 115 -0.26 -15.17 11.91
C SER A 115 -0.40 -16.13 10.73
N LEU A 116 0.54 -16.09 9.77
CA LEU A 116 0.50 -16.94 8.58
C LEU A 116 0.88 -18.40 8.89
N PRO A 117 0.31 -19.40 8.17
CA PRO A 117 0.75 -20.78 8.28
C PRO A 117 2.25 -20.96 7.98
N SER A 118 2.92 -21.86 8.69
CA SER A 118 4.38 -22.05 8.57
C SER A 118 4.83 -22.43 7.16
N GLU A 119 4.01 -23.22 6.45
CA GLU A 119 4.24 -23.59 5.05
C GLU A 119 4.28 -22.35 4.14
N ILE A 120 3.36 -21.41 4.33
CA ILE A 120 3.33 -20.15 3.59
C ILE A 120 4.56 -19.33 3.95
N VAL A 121 4.83 -19.15 5.25
CA VAL A 121 5.96 -18.37 5.77
C VAL A 121 7.31 -18.82 5.19
N SER A 122 7.50 -20.14 4.98
CA SER A 122 8.72 -20.71 4.41
C SER A 122 8.93 -20.42 2.91
N LEU A 123 7.85 -20.11 2.19
CA LEU A 123 7.87 -19.83 0.75
C LEU A 123 7.94 -18.33 0.44
N LEU A 124 7.78 -17.47 1.45
CA LEU A 124 7.84 -16.02 1.26
C LEU A 124 9.24 -15.53 0.92
N SER A 125 9.31 -14.46 0.15
CA SER A 125 10.52 -13.71 -0.16
C SER A 125 11.21 -13.19 1.10
N THR A 126 12.52 -13.46 1.19
CA THR A 126 13.40 -13.03 2.30
C THR A 126 14.55 -12.11 1.87
N LYS A 127 14.80 -12.00 0.56
CA LYS A 127 15.86 -11.14 0.02
C LYS A 127 15.37 -9.71 -0.20
N PRO A 128 16.06 -8.67 0.30
CA PRO A 128 15.69 -7.28 0.06
C PRO A 128 15.89 -6.90 -1.41
N THR A 129 15.03 -6.01 -1.91
CA THR A 129 15.03 -5.53 -3.32
C THR A 129 15.27 -4.04 -3.47
N ARG A 130 15.24 -3.30 -2.35
CA ARG A 130 15.32 -1.83 -2.31
C ARG A 130 16.60 -1.32 -1.66
N GLN A 131 17.61 -2.18 -1.50
CA GLN A 131 18.90 -1.76 -0.98
C GLN A 131 19.56 -0.80 -1.97
N THR A 132 19.78 0.44 -1.56
CA THR A 132 20.47 1.45 -2.35
C THR A 132 21.98 1.26 -2.29
N SER A 133 22.64 1.49 -3.41
CA SER A 133 24.09 1.47 -3.56
C SER A 133 24.53 2.56 -4.55
N PRO A 134 25.81 2.96 -4.57
CA PRO A 134 26.33 3.87 -5.60
C PRO A 134 26.06 3.39 -7.03
N THR A 135 25.92 2.07 -7.24
CA THR A 135 25.68 1.47 -8.56
C THR A 135 24.22 1.51 -9.01
N ASN A 136 23.25 1.67 -8.11
CA ASN A 136 21.82 1.63 -8.44
C ASN A 136 21.05 2.91 -8.07
N ILE A 137 21.68 3.87 -7.38
CA ILE A 137 21.01 5.07 -6.87
C ILE A 137 20.43 5.90 -8.01
N THR A 138 21.18 6.14 -9.08
CA THR A 138 20.70 6.91 -10.25
C THR A 138 19.46 6.26 -10.89
N ALA A 139 19.44 4.93 -11.01
CA ALA A 139 18.27 4.22 -11.54
C ALA A 139 17.05 4.35 -10.62
N THR A 140 17.26 4.35 -9.31
CA THR A 140 16.20 4.56 -8.30
C THR A 140 15.60 5.95 -8.38
N LEU A 141 16.44 6.99 -8.46
CA LEU A 141 16.00 8.38 -8.60
C LEU A 141 15.24 8.61 -9.91
N THR A 142 15.76 8.11 -11.03
CA THR A 142 15.12 8.22 -12.35
C THR A 142 13.74 7.56 -12.36
N ARG A 143 13.62 6.37 -11.74
CA ARG A 143 12.33 5.67 -11.64
C ARG A 143 11.33 6.45 -10.78
N GLY A 144 11.78 7.04 -9.68
CA GLY A 144 10.95 7.90 -8.82
C GLY A 144 10.42 9.13 -9.55
N ALA A 145 11.32 9.87 -10.21
CA ALA A 145 10.95 11.01 -11.03
C ALA A 145 9.98 10.61 -12.17
N SER A 146 10.23 9.48 -12.82
CA SER A 146 9.34 8.97 -13.89
C SER A 146 7.93 8.66 -13.37
N LEU A 147 7.82 8.00 -12.21
CA LEU A 147 6.53 7.70 -11.59
C LEU A 147 5.81 8.99 -11.16
N TRP A 148 6.53 9.94 -10.55
CA TRP A 148 6.01 11.26 -10.20
C TRP A 148 5.42 11.98 -11.43
N HIS A 149 6.18 12.03 -12.53
CA HIS A 149 5.71 12.66 -13.76
C HIS A 149 4.53 11.91 -14.40
N SER A 150 4.53 10.58 -14.39
CA SER A 150 3.39 9.77 -14.85
C SER A 150 2.11 10.14 -14.10
N ILE A 151 2.18 10.27 -12.77
CA ILE A 151 1.00 10.58 -11.95
C ILE A 151 0.57 12.03 -12.11
N TYR A 152 1.51 12.99 -12.09
CA TYR A 152 1.16 14.41 -11.92
C TYR A 152 1.26 15.29 -13.16
N SER A 153 1.80 14.81 -14.30
CA SER A 153 1.86 15.62 -15.53
C SER A 153 0.46 16.08 -15.99
N PRO A 154 0.28 17.32 -16.50
CA PRO A 154 1.31 18.35 -16.73
C PRO A 154 1.66 19.19 -15.49
N PHE A 155 1.06 18.91 -14.34
CA PHE A 155 1.23 19.70 -13.11
C PHE A 155 2.42 19.27 -12.23
N ALA A 156 3.18 18.25 -12.61
CA ALA A 156 4.29 17.69 -11.83
C ALA A 156 5.29 18.77 -11.35
N THR A 157 5.76 19.63 -12.25
CA THR A 157 6.68 20.73 -11.92
C THR A 157 6.02 21.78 -11.03
N LYS A 158 4.77 22.16 -11.32
CA LYS A 158 4.03 23.14 -10.53
C LYS A 158 3.80 22.64 -9.10
N LEU A 159 3.45 21.37 -8.93
CA LEU A 159 3.29 20.74 -7.62
C LEU A 159 4.63 20.69 -6.88
N PHE A 160 5.71 20.32 -7.55
CA PHE A 160 7.06 20.33 -6.98
C PHE A 160 7.42 21.73 -6.45
N THR A 161 7.29 22.78 -7.26
CA THR A 161 7.59 24.16 -6.85
C THR A 161 6.71 24.61 -5.67
N LYS A 162 5.42 24.23 -5.66
CA LYS A 162 4.51 24.55 -4.56
C LYS A 162 4.91 23.87 -3.25
N LEU A 163 5.39 22.63 -3.31
CA LEU A 163 5.90 21.94 -2.12
C LEU A 163 7.22 22.56 -1.64
N ALA A 164 8.12 22.90 -2.58
CA ALA A 164 9.39 23.55 -2.29
C ALA A 164 9.22 24.92 -1.58
N SER A 165 8.15 25.64 -1.89
CA SER A 165 7.86 26.93 -1.22
C SER A 165 7.48 26.78 0.24
N SER A 166 7.04 25.60 0.67
CA SER A 166 6.80 25.30 2.09
C SER A 166 8.08 24.84 2.79
N HIS A 167 8.87 24.01 2.10
CA HIS A 167 10.21 23.61 2.52
C HIS A 167 11.00 23.08 1.32
N PRO A 168 12.24 23.53 1.04
CA PRO A 168 12.97 23.17 -0.17
C PRO A 168 13.24 21.66 -0.30
N ASP A 169 13.51 20.97 0.81
CA ASP A 169 13.77 19.53 0.81
C ASP A 169 12.51 18.66 0.66
N LEU A 170 11.31 19.21 0.90
CA LEU A 170 10.08 18.42 0.93
C LEU A 170 9.81 17.67 -0.38
N PRO A 171 9.75 18.35 -1.56
CA PRO A 171 9.50 17.63 -2.80
C PRO A 171 10.68 16.74 -3.22
N THR A 172 11.91 17.12 -2.89
CA THR A 172 13.10 16.29 -3.14
C THR A 172 12.99 14.97 -2.38
N PHE A 173 12.68 15.02 -1.08
CA PHE A 173 12.50 13.82 -0.26
C PHE A 173 11.36 12.94 -0.78
N ILE A 174 10.21 13.55 -1.11
CA ILE A 174 9.06 12.83 -1.66
C ILE A 174 9.45 12.12 -2.96
N VAL A 175 10.01 12.81 -3.94
CA VAL A 175 10.31 12.22 -5.26
C VAL A 175 11.40 11.15 -5.15
N ASP A 176 12.49 11.43 -4.44
CA ASP A 176 13.64 10.55 -4.41
C ASP A 176 13.42 9.32 -3.53
N HIS A 177 12.78 9.50 -2.37
CA HIS A 177 12.69 8.46 -1.35
C HIS A 177 11.32 7.81 -1.33
N GLU A 178 10.22 8.58 -1.33
CA GLU A 178 8.89 7.98 -1.36
C GLU A 178 8.58 7.40 -2.75
N TYR A 179 8.72 8.18 -3.82
CA TYR A 179 8.44 7.67 -5.16
C TYR A 179 9.53 6.74 -5.68
N GLY A 180 10.81 7.07 -5.50
CA GLY A 180 11.94 6.29 -6.02
C GLY A 180 12.18 4.98 -5.29
N ALA A 181 12.36 5.05 -3.96
CA ALA A 181 12.75 3.89 -3.16
C ALA A 181 11.55 3.06 -2.67
N LEU A 182 10.39 3.68 -2.42
CA LEU A 182 9.24 3.00 -1.84
C LEU A 182 8.15 2.64 -2.87
N PHE A 183 7.52 3.62 -3.50
CA PHE A 183 6.32 3.43 -4.32
C PHE A 183 6.59 2.81 -5.68
N ALA A 184 7.67 3.20 -6.35
CA ALA A 184 8.06 2.54 -7.57
C ALA A 184 8.53 1.12 -7.27
N ASP A 185 8.05 0.15 -8.05
CA ASP A 185 8.50 -1.23 -7.91
C ASP A 185 9.99 -1.32 -8.28
N PRO A 186 10.80 -2.08 -7.52
CA PRO A 186 12.21 -2.26 -7.81
C PRO A 186 12.42 -2.95 -9.16
N ASP A 187 13.51 -2.62 -9.83
CA ASP A 187 13.94 -3.27 -11.07
C ASP A 187 14.58 -4.63 -10.74
N VAL A 188 13.73 -5.57 -10.37
CA VAL A 188 14.08 -6.99 -10.32
C VAL A 188 13.31 -7.65 -11.44
N GLN A 189 14.01 -8.42 -12.28
CA GLN A 189 13.37 -9.39 -13.17
C GLN A 189 12.31 -10.11 -12.35
N TYR A 190 11.04 -9.93 -12.73
CA TYR A 190 9.89 -10.36 -11.96
C TYR A 190 10.10 -11.81 -11.55
N VAL A 191 10.29 -12.04 -10.25
CA VAL A 191 10.32 -13.39 -9.71
C VAL A 191 8.85 -13.75 -9.50
N PRO A 192 8.33 -14.85 -10.09
CA PRO A 192 6.92 -15.24 -9.98
C PRO A 192 6.38 -15.33 -8.53
N ALA A 193 7.27 -15.40 -7.52
CA ALA A 193 6.96 -15.36 -6.09
C ALA A 193 7.06 -13.96 -5.43
N ARG A 194 7.10 -12.87 -6.19
CA ARG A 194 7.10 -11.49 -5.68
C ARG A 194 5.94 -10.72 -6.26
N ALA A 195 4.99 -10.35 -5.43
CA ALA A 195 3.87 -9.55 -5.87
C ALA A 195 4.37 -8.17 -6.34
N LYS A 196 4.16 -7.88 -7.63
CA LYS A 196 4.32 -6.54 -8.16
C LYS A 196 3.03 -5.79 -7.94
N VAL A 197 3.09 -4.68 -7.20
CA VAL A 197 1.91 -3.81 -6.99
C VAL A 197 1.70 -2.94 -8.24
N GLY A 198 2.76 -2.43 -8.87
CA GLY A 198 2.63 -1.74 -10.14
C GLY A 198 1.93 -0.38 -10.05
N ARG A 199 1.72 0.24 -11.20
CA ARG A 199 1.23 1.62 -11.36
C ARG A 199 -0.21 1.80 -10.85
N VAL A 200 -1.08 0.83 -11.12
CA VAL A 200 -2.50 0.90 -10.79
C VAL A 200 -2.74 0.59 -9.32
N LEU A 201 -2.26 -0.55 -8.81
CA LEU A 201 -2.50 -0.91 -7.42
C LEU A 201 -1.79 0.07 -6.47
N THR A 202 -0.65 0.66 -6.84
CA THR A 202 -0.01 1.70 -6.01
C THR A 202 -0.92 2.93 -5.85
N SER A 203 -1.71 3.28 -6.87
CA SER A 203 -2.71 4.35 -6.75
C SER A 203 -3.86 3.94 -5.83
N ILE A 204 -4.28 2.67 -5.86
CA ILE A 204 -5.28 2.12 -4.94
C ILE A 204 -4.76 2.12 -3.50
N VAL A 205 -3.50 1.74 -3.26
CA VAL A 205 -2.85 1.84 -1.93
C VAL A 205 -2.94 3.27 -1.41
N ALA A 206 -2.60 4.25 -2.24
CA ALA A 206 -2.63 5.65 -1.86
C ALA A 206 -4.05 6.13 -1.54
N VAL A 207 -5.03 5.88 -2.42
CA VAL A 207 -6.43 6.28 -2.19
C VAL A 207 -6.97 5.65 -0.91
N ALA A 208 -6.76 4.34 -0.72
CA ALA A 208 -7.21 3.59 0.45
C ALA A 208 -6.57 4.09 1.76
N GLY A 209 -5.24 4.18 1.76
CA GLY A 209 -4.46 4.61 2.92
C GLY A 209 -4.78 6.04 3.34
N LEU A 210 -4.77 6.99 2.40
CA LEU A 210 -5.06 8.39 2.67
C LEU A 210 -6.52 8.59 3.11
N ARG A 211 -7.48 7.86 2.51
CA ARG A 211 -8.88 7.92 2.93
C ARG A 211 -9.04 7.42 4.38
N ALA A 212 -8.40 6.32 4.73
CA ALA A 212 -8.45 5.75 6.08
C ALA A 212 -7.69 6.61 7.12
N GLN A 213 -6.64 7.31 6.71
CA GLN A 213 -5.84 8.18 7.58
C GLN A 213 -6.60 9.41 8.06
N THR A 214 -7.57 9.90 7.27
CA THR A 214 -8.34 11.14 7.52
C THR A 214 -7.48 12.42 7.45
N GLY A 215 -8.12 13.59 7.34
CA GLY A 215 -7.43 14.90 7.37
C GLY A 215 -6.60 15.26 6.13
N VAL A 216 -6.53 14.39 5.12
CA VAL A 216 -5.67 14.52 3.92
C VAL A 216 -6.47 14.52 2.61
N GLY A 217 -7.63 15.17 2.62
CA GLY A 217 -8.55 15.23 1.46
C GLY A 217 -7.90 15.66 0.13
N PRO A 218 -7.05 16.71 0.09
CA PRO A 218 -6.36 17.10 -1.13
C PRO A 218 -5.48 15.99 -1.72
N GLN A 219 -4.80 15.21 -0.87
CA GLN A 219 -3.97 14.09 -1.29
C GLN A 219 -4.83 12.95 -1.84
N VAL A 220 -5.97 12.64 -1.21
CA VAL A 220 -6.94 11.67 -1.75
C VAL A 220 -7.37 12.08 -3.16
N THR A 221 -7.74 13.36 -3.36
CA THR A 221 -8.10 13.89 -4.68
C THR A 221 -6.98 13.72 -5.70
N SER A 222 -5.74 14.07 -5.32
CA SER A 222 -4.57 13.89 -6.18
C SER A 222 -4.37 12.44 -6.63
N HIS A 223 -4.51 11.47 -5.73
CA HIS A 223 -4.32 10.06 -6.07
C HIS A 223 -5.50 9.43 -6.82
N VAL A 224 -6.73 9.94 -6.63
CA VAL A 224 -7.87 9.61 -7.50
C VAL A 224 -7.55 10.02 -8.95
N TYR A 225 -7.13 11.27 -9.19
CA TYR A 225 -6.70 11.69 -10.53
C TYR A 225 -5.53 10.86 -11.05
N GLY A 226 -4.57 10.51 -10.19
CA GLY A 226 -3.45 9.64 -10.53
C GLY A 226 -3.87 8.24 -11.02
N LEU A 227 -4.91 7.64 -10.43
CA LEU A 227 -5.48 6.37 -10.87
C LEU A 227 -6.17 6.54 -12.23
N ARG A 228 -7.04 7.53 -12.37
CA ARG A 228 -7.78 7.80 -13.63
C ARG A 228 -6.83 8.01 -14.79
N LYS A 229 -5.79 8.81 -14.55
CA LYS A 229 -4.79 9.15 -15.56
C LYS A 229 -4.06 7.92 -16.09
N ALA A 230 -3.80 6.92 -15.24
CA ALA A 230 -3.09 5.71 -15.66
C ALA A 230 -3.76 5.01 -16.85
N TYR A 231 -5.09 5.03 -16.91
CA TYR A 231 -5.85 4.46 -18.02
C TYR A 231 -5.97 5.44 -19.19
N GLN A 232 -6.09 6.74 -18.91
CA GLN A 232 -6.20 7.78 -19.95
C GLN A 232 -4.94 7.93 -20.79
N ASP A 233 -3.76 7.83 -20.18
CA ASP A 233 -2.46 7.98 -20.86
C ASP A 233 -1.81 6.64 -21.24
N GLY A 234 -2.49 5.53 -20.97
CA GLY A 234 -2.01 4.17 -21.27
C GLY A 234 -0.92 3.65 -20.34
N SER A 235 -0.48 4.40 -19.32
CA SER A 235 0.56 3.95 -18.39
C SER A 235 0.15 2.73 -17.54
N ALA A 236 -1.15 2.47 -17.38
CA ALA A 236 -1.67 1.23 -16.79
C ALA A 236 -1.36 -0.03 -17.61
N LYS A 237 -1.09 0.13 -18.91
CA LYS A 237 -0.77 -0.95 -19.87
C LYS A 237 0.68 -0.84 -20.38
N ALA A 238 1.53 -0.04 -19.72
CA ALA A 238 2.91 0.13 -20.10
C ALA A 238 3.70 -1.19 -20.00
N ARG A 239 4.80 -1.30 -20.75
CA ARG A 239 5.65 -2.49 -20.75
C ARG A 239 6.09 -2.84 -19.32
N GLY A 240 5.82 -4.08 -18.91
CA GLY A 240 6.16 -4.61 -17.60
C GLY A 240 5.10 -4.41 -16.53
N GLU A 241 4.02 -3.67 -16.80
CA GLU A 241 2.84 -3.62 -15.93
C GLU A 241 2.00 -4.90 -16.07
N VAL A 242 1.36 -5.30 -14.96
CA VAL A 242 0.42 -6.41 -14.92
C VAL A 242 -0.98 -5.84 -15.02
N GLU A 243 -1.81 -6.42 -15.89
CA GLU A 243 -3.19 -6.01 -16.04
C GLU A 243 -3.95 -6.18 -14.73
N VAL A 244 -4.63 -5.11 -14.30
CA VAL A 244 -5.51 -5.13 -13.14
C VAL A 244 -6.95 -5.32 -13.62
N GLN A 245 -7.49 -6.52 -13.40
CA GLN A 245 -8.88 -6.84 -13.71
C GLN A 245 -9.84 -5.85 -13.02
N GLY A 246 -10.70 -5.22 -13.82
CA GLY A 246 -11.63 -4.18 -13.38
C GLY A 246 -10.99 -2.81 -13.13
N GLY A 247 -9.70 -2.65 -13.42
CA GLY A 247 -8.98 -1.41 -13.11
C GLY A 247 -9.42 -0.20 -13.95
N GLU A 248 -9.86 -0.40 -15.19
CA GLU A 248 -10.45 0.68 -16.00
C GLU A 248 -11.79 1.16 -15.42
N TRP A 249 -12.60 0.24 -14.90
CA TRP A 249 -13.81 0.60 -14.16
C TRP A 249 -13.47 1.30 -12.84
N LEU A 250 -12.45 0.84 -12.10
CA LEU A 250 -11.96 1.53 -10.90
C LEU A 250 -11.44 2.95 -11.17
N ALA A 251 -11.06 3.25 -12.42
CA ALA A 251 -10.68 4.56 -12.90
C ALA A 251 -11.87 5.41 -13.44
N SER A 252 -13.10 4.91 -13.36
CA SER A 252 -14.32 5.68 -13.63
C SER A 252 -14.78 6.47 -12.39
N ASP A 253 -15.76 7.34 -12.58
CA ASP A 253 -16.39 8.06 -11.46
C ASP A 253 -17.05 7.10 -10.48
N GLU A 254 -17.82 6.13 -10.99
CA GLU A 254 -18.49 5.09 -10.20
C GLU A 254 -17.47 4.20 -9.46
N GLY A 255 -16.37 3.84 -10.12
CA GLY A 255 -15.28 3.08 -9.50
C GLY A 255 -14.59 3.85 -8.39
N ASN A 256 -14.30 5.14 -8.59
CA ASN A 256 -13.74 5.99 -7.55
C ASN A 256 -14.70 6.23 -6.39
N ILE A 257 -16.00 6.38 -6.65
CA ILE A 257 -17.03 6.44 -5.60
C ILE A 257 -17.02 5.14 -4.78
N TRP A 258 -16.92 3.98 -5.44
CA TRP A 258 -16.84 2.69 -4.76
C TRP A 258 -15.57 2.55 -3.92
N LEU A 259 -14.40 2.96 -4.42
CA LEU A 259 -13.14 2.95 -3.66
C LEU A 259 -13.19 3.81 -2.38
N LEU A 260 -14.03 4.86 -2.36
CA LEU A 260 -14.12 5.84 -1.28
C LEU A 260 -15.25 5.57 -0.27
N ARG A 261 -16.15 4.63 -0.56
CA ARG A 261 -17.29 4.27 0.29
C ARG A 261 -16.95 3.10 1.20
#